data_AF-A0A963JLK4-F1
#
_entry.id   AF-A0A963JLK4-F1
#
_cell.length_a   1.000
_cell.length_b   1.000
_cell.length_c   1.000
_cell.angle_alpha   90.00
_cell.angle_beta   90.00
_cell.angle_gamma   90.00
#
_symmetry.space_group_name_H-M   'P 1'
#
loop_
_entity.id
_entity.type
_entity.pdbx_description
1 polymer ?
#
loop_
_entity_poly.entity_id
_entity_poly.type
_entity_poly.pdbx_seq_one_letter_code
_entity_poly.pdbx_strand_id
1 'polypeptide(L)'
;FDFKLQRSYRKRVYCVQYRETDFDFVARLLEDEGITWYFEHTDAEDRMVLVDAADAHAMAPGCDALPYYDNIGQTPPDKPYVFDLRFARSVRTGRVALTSYDFERPSTALGVTQQLQRAHELADAECFDFQGDYVVKDDGQQQADTRIDEWQSLHERMHGRTTVQTMAVGSRLAVSGHPRADRNADGEGGGDFLCVEMELRARNPGVESGRDPGSWDCSFVAQPGAQQFRPLRRTPRPIMRGPQTAVVVGPAGEEIHTDKYGRVKVQFHWDRYGGKDEKSSCWVRVSSPWAGKRFGFVQIPRIG
;
A
#
# COMPACT_ATOMS: atom_id res chain seq x y z
N PHE A 1 6.07 15.81 -6.58
CA PHE A 1 5.94 14.67 -5.66
C PHE A 1 7.27 14.48 -4.93
N ASP A 2 7.26 13.80 -3.79
CA ASP A 2 8.45 13.52 -2.97
C ASP A 2 8.43 12.08 -2.44
N PHE A 3 9.61 11.49 -2.25
CA PHE A 3 9.78 10.14 -1.73
C PHE A 3 10.40 10.17 -0.34
N LYS A 4 9.63 9.81 0.68
CA LYS A 4 10.11 9.56 2.05
C LYS A 4 10.03 8.06 2.34
N LEU A 5 10.81 7.30 1.58
CA LEU A 5 10.86 5.84 1.65
C LEU A 5 12.12 5.40 2.43
N GLN A 6 11.95 4.51 3.39
CA GLN A 6 13.05 3.96 4.20
C GLN A 6 13.46 2.56 3.75
N ARG A 7 12.56 1.81 3.10
CA ARG A 7 12.82 0.45 2.64
C ARG A 7 13.51 0.47 1.28
N SER A 8 14.30 -0.57 1.03
CA SER A 8 14.73 -0.90 -0.33
C SER A 8 13.65 -1.74 -1.01
N TYR A 9 13.46 -1.52 -2.31
CA TYR A 9 12.46 -2.23 -3.11
C TYR A 9 13.13 -3.05 -4.19
N ARG A 10 12.65 -4.28 -4.39
CA ARG A 10 13.21 -5.19 -5.39
C ARG A 10 13.05 -4.60 -6.79
N LYS A 11 14.09 -4.73 -7.61
CA LYS A 11 13.99 -4.42 -9.03
C LYS A 11 13.20 -5.53 -9.72
N ARG A 12 12.00 -5.23 -10.20
CA ARG A 12 11.20 -6.17 -10.98
C ARG A 12 11.89 -6.44 -12.32
N VAL A 13 12.12 -7.73 -12.62
CA VAL A 13 12.74 -8.16 -13.89
C VAL A 13 11.82 -7.87 -15.07
N TYR A 14 10.50 -8.00 -14.87
CA TYR A 14 9.48 -7.73 -15.87
C TYR A 14 8.21 -7.24 -15.17
N CYS A 15 7.66 -6.12 -15.63
CA CYS A 15 6.46 -5.52 -15.07
C CYS A 15 5.63 -4.92 -16.21
N VAL A 16 4.37 -5.29 -16.31
CA VAL A 16 3.50 -4.93 -17.43
C VAL A 16 2.32 -4.12 -16.92
N GLN A 17 2.02 -3.02 -17.60
CA GLN A 17 0.74 -2.33 -17.52
C GLN A 17 -0.18 -2.92 -18.60
N TYR A 18 -1.24 -3.62 -18.19
CA TYR A 18 -2.08 -4.37 -19.12
C TYR A 18 -3.56 -4.01 -18.96
N ARG A 19 -4.11 -3.30 -19.95
CA ARG A 19 -5.53 -2.90 -20.02
C ARG A 19 -6.03 -2.20 -18.74
N GLU A 20 -5.20 -1.35 -18.16
CA GLU A 20 -5.48 -0.57 -16.97
C GLU A 20 -5.00 0.87 -17.18
N THR A 21 -5.55 1.81 -16.42
CA THR A 21 -5.13 3.22 -16.49
C THR A 21 -3.73 3.40 -15.89
N ASP A 22 -3.06 4.50 -16.21
CA ASP A 22 -1.75 4.81 -15.61
C ASP A 22 -1.86 4.96 -14.09
N PHE A 23 -2.99 5.50 -13.60
CA PHE A 23 -3.28 5.59 -12.18
C PHE A 23 -3.41 4.20 -11.55
N ASP A 24 -4.21 3.30 -12.12
CA ASP A 24 -4.39 1.95 -11.57
C ASP A 24 -3.06 1.18 -11.54
N PHE A 25 -2.26 1.34 -12.60
CA PHE A 25 -0.94 0.72 -12.68
C PHE A 25 -0.04 1.16 -11.53
N VAL A 26 0.10 2.47 -11.30
CA VAL A 26 0.92 2.99 -10.20
C VAL A 26 0.31 2.60 -8.85
N ALA A 27 -1.00 2.79 -8.66
CA ALA A 27 -1.68 2.52 -7.41
C ALA A 27 -1.52 1.06 -6.97
N ARG A 28 -1.79 0.07 -7.84
CA ARG A 28 -1.63 -1.34 -7.44
C ARG A 28 -0.20 -1.74 -7.14
N LEU A 29 0.79 -1.09 -7.78
CA LEU A 29 2.20 -1.34 -7.50
C LEU A 29 2.58 -0.79 -6.12
N LEU A 30 2.11 0.42 -5.79
CA LEU A 30 2.31 0.99 -4.46
C LEU A 30 1.60 0.14 -3.39
N GLU A 31 0.37 -0.31 -3.65
CA GLU A 31 -0.37 -1.23 -2.77
C GLU A 31 0.35 -2.58 -2.59
N ASP A 32 0.97 -3.09 -3.66
CA ASP A 32 1.72 -4.34 -3.62
C ASP A 32 2.97 -4.20 -2.73
N GLU A 33 3.71 -3.10 -2.85
CA GLU A 33 4.94 -2.84 -2.10
C GLU A 33 4.67 -2.26 -0.69
N GLY A 34 3.42 -1.88 -0.40
CA GLY A 34 3.02 -1.30 0.88
C GLY A 34 3.31 0.20 1.01
N ILE A 35 3.53 0.89 -0.10
CA ILE A 35 3.76 2.33 -0.16
C ILE A 35 2.40 3.04 -0.16
N THR A 36 2.27 4.06 0.69
CA THR A 36 1.10 4.94 0.71
C THR A 36 1.48 6.34 0.29
N TRP A 37 0.50 7.18 0.02
CA TRP A 37 0.74 8.59 -0.21
C TRP A 37 -0.28 9.46 0.48
N TYR A 38 0.13 10.68 0.77
CA TYR A 38 -0.73 11.78 1.19
C TYR A 38 -0.29 13.06 0.48
N PHE A 39 -1.04 14.15 0.65
CA PHE A 39 -0.72 15.44 0.05
C PHE A 39 -0.31 16.43 1.14
N GLU A 40 0.82 17.10 0.93
CA GLU A 40 1.21 18.29 1.68
C GLU A 40 0.74 19.52 0.89
N HIS A 41 0.00 20.39 1.56
CA HIS A 41 -0.58 21.59 0.99
C HIS A 41 0.19 22.81 1.47
N THR A 42 0.66 23.64 0.54
CA THR A 42 1.28 24.93 0.82
C THR A 42 0.60 26.01 -0.01
N ASP A 43 0.79 27.29 0.33
CA ASP A 43 0.25 28.40 -0.47
C ASP A 43 0.78 28.43 -1.91
N ALA A 44 1.94 27.80 -2.16
CA ALA A 44 2.60 27.79 -3.47
C ALA A 44 2.28 26.55 -4.31
N GLU A 45 2.23 25.37 -3.69
CA GLU A 45 2.01 24.10 -4.39
C GLU A 45 1.39 23.01 -3.50
N ASP A 46 0.73 22.06 -4.16
CA ASP A 46 0.31 20.77 -3.59
C ASP A 46 1.32 19.70 -3.96
N ARG A 47 1.82 18.96 -2.97
CA ARG A 47 2.84 17.95 -3.16
C ARG A 47 2.39 16.59 -2.68
N MET A 48 2.30 15.62 -3.60
CA MET A 48 2.14 14.20 -3.26
C MET A 48 3.42 13.66 -2.60
N VAL A 49 3.30 13.10 -1.41
CA VAL A 49 4.41 12.50 -0.65
C VAL A 49 4.17 11.01 -0.53
N LEU A 50 5.12 10.20 -1.00
CA LEU A 50 5.09 8.74 -0.89
C LEU A 50 5.87 8.29 0.34
N VAL A 51 5.24 7.43 1.16
CA VAL A 51 5.77 6.98 2.45
C VAL A 51 5.57 5.49 2.69
N ASP A 52 6.50 4.88 3.42
CA ASP A 52 6.47 3.46 3.77
C ASP A 52 6.78 3.15 5.24
N ALA A 53 6.93 4.17 6.08
CA ALA A 53 7.29 4.05 7.48
C ALA A 53 6.45 4.99 8.34
N ALA A 54 6.11 4.56 9.55
CA ALA A 54 5.23 5.30 10.44
C ALA A 54 5.83 6.65 10.87
N ASP A 55 7.15 6.73 11.06
CA ASP A 55 7.91 7.92 11.47
C ASP A 55 8.10 8.95 10.34
N ALA A 56 7.70 8.62 9.09
CA ALA A 56 7.68 9.57 7.97
C ALA A 56 6.57 10.64 8.09
N HIS A 57 5.62 10.44 9.01
CA HIS A 57 4.48 11.31 9.25
C HIS A 57 4.79 12.33 10.36
N ALA A 58 4.51 13.62 10.10
CA ALA A 58 4.71 14.70 11.05
C ALA A 58 3.45 14.99 11.88
N MET A 59 3.65 15.50 13.10
CA MET A 59 2.56 16.05 13.91
C MET A 59 1.94 17.27 13.23
N ALA A 60 0.61 17.31 13.13
CA ALA A 60 -0.07 18.51 12.63
C ALA A 60 0.19 19.69 13.58
N PRO A 61 0.39 20.92 13.06
CA PRO A 61 0.62 22.09 13.89
C PRO A 61 -0.48 22.29 14.94
N GLY A 62 -0.08 22.40 16.21
CA GLY A 62 -1.00 22.57 17.34
C GLY A 62 -1.84 21.33 17.69
N CYS A 63 -1.49 20.16 17.15
CA CYS A 63 -2.20 18.89 17.38
C CYS A 63 -1.43 17.91 18.27
N ASP A 64 -0.40 18.36 18.99
CA ASP A 64 0.42 17.56 19.89
C ASP A 64 -0.27 17.20 21.22
N ALA A 65 -1.34 17.92 21.58
CA ALA A 65 -2.17 17.62 22.76
C ALA A 65 -3.57 18.26 22.64
N LEU A 66 -4.35 17.89 21.61
CA LEU A 66 -5.68 18.46 21.36
C LEU A 66 -6.64 18.21 22.53
N PRO A 67 -7.21 19.25 23.15
CA PRO A 67 -8.14 19.07 24.26
C PRO A 67 -9.43 18.41 23.77
N TYR A 68 -9.88 17.42 24.52
CA TYR A 68 -11.19 16.80 24.35
C TYR A 68 -12.22 17.46 25.27
N TYR A 69 -13.34 17.91 24.70
CA TYR A 69 -14.47 18.43 25.44
C TYR A 69 -15.75 17.68 25.06
N ASP A 70 -16.29 16.91 26.00
CA ASP A 70 -17.58 16.23 25.83
C ASP A 70 -18.76 17.21 25.81
N ASN A 71 -18.66 18.29 26.61
CA ASN A 71 -19.66 19.36 26.64
C ASN A 71 -19.19 20.59 25.86
N ILE A 72 -19.73 20.77 24.65
CA ILE A 72 -19.44 21.90 23.76
C ILE A 72 -19.77 23.25 24.43
N GLY A 73 -20.72 23.30 25.39
CA GLY A 73 -21.04 24.53 26.13
C GLY A 73 -19.93 25.04 27.05
N GLN A 74 -18.90 24.24 27.32
CA GLN A 74 -17.74 24.59 28.15
C GLN A 74 -16.47 24.85 27.32
N THR A 75 -16.56 24.84 25.99
CA THR A 75 -15.39 25.01 25.13
C THR A 75 -14.94 26.46 25.08
N PRO A 76 -13.64 26.76 25.23
CA PRO A 76 -13.10 28.08 24.94
C PRO A 76 -13.35 28.44 23.46
N PRO A 77 -13.80 29.67 23.14
CA PRO A 77 -14.12 30.05 21.77
C PRO A 77 -12.91 30.07 20.84
N ASP A 78 -11.70 30.33 21.36
CA ASP A 78 -10.49 30.56 20.57
C ASP A 78 -9.54 29.36 20.50
N LYS A 79 -9.95 28.18 21.00
CA LYS A 79 -9.10 26.99 21.01
C LYS A 79 -9.70 25.89 20.14
N PRO A 80 -8.90 25.26 19.26
CA PRO A 80 -9.35 24.07 18.57
C PRO A 80 -9.47 22.90 19.56
N TYR A 81 -10.46 22.04 19.35
CA TYR A 81 -10.74 20.91 20.24
C TYR A 81 -11.40 19.74 19.51
N VAL A 82 -11.33 18.57 20.13
CA VAL A 82 -12.07 17.36 19.75
C VAL A 82 -13.32 17.26 20.64
N PHE A 83 -14.47 16.94 20.06
CA PHE A 83 -15.75 16.90 20.81
C PHE A 83 -16.61 15.65 20.55
N ASP A 84 -16.23 14.80 19.61
CA ASP A 84 -16.74 13.43 19.48
C ASP A 84 -15.54 12.53 19.25
N LEU A 85 -15.44 11.44 20.00
CA LEU A 85 -14.35 10.48 19.86
C LEU A 85 -14.86 9.07 20.14
N ARG A 86 -14.68 8.18 19.16
CA ARG A 86 -15.14 6.79 19.20
C ARG A 86 -14.04 5.87 18.78
N PHE A 87 -13.93 4.75 19.47
CA PHE A 87 -12.90 3.74 19.20
C PHE A 87 -13.59 2.45 18.78
N ALA A 88 -13.16 1.91 17.65
CA ALA A 88 -13.62 0.63 17.14
C ALA A 88 -12.44 -0.32 17.03
N ARG A 89 -12.63 -1.55 17.51
CA ARG A 89 -11.71 -2.67 17.28
C ARG A 89 -12.43 -3.77 16.51
N SER A 90 -11.72 -4.41 15.59
CA SER A 90 -12.22 -5.55 14.82
C SER A 90 -11.19 -6.66 14.80
N VAL A 91 -11.64 -7.91 14.90
CA VAL A 91 -10.77 -9.08 14.76
C VAL A 91 -10.23 -9.12 13.33
N ARG A 92 -8.91 -9.27 13.19
CA ARG A 92 -8.18 -9.30 11.92
C ARG A 92 -7.24 -10.50 11.89
N THR A 93 -6.83 -10.89 10.69
CA THR A 93 -5.79 -11.88 10.46
C THR A 93 -4.53 -11.55 11.27
N GLY A 94 -4.07 -12.51 12.05
CA GLY A 94 -2.86 -12.41 12.88
C GLY A 94 -1.63 -13.05 12.27
N ARG A 95 -1.82 -13.88 11.24
CA ARG A 95 -0.73 -14.61 10.59
C ARG A 95 -0.89 -14.63 9.07
N VAL A 96 0.17 -14.30 8.35
CA VAL A 96 0.22 -14.37 6.89
C VAL A 96 1.31 -15.37 6.49
N ALA A 97 0.96 -16.34 5.66
CA ALA A 97 1.87 -17.33 5.10
C ALA A 97 1.90 -17.22 3.58
N LEU A 98 3.08 -16.96 2.99
CA LEU A 98 3.25 -16.83 1.55
C LEU A 98 4.22 -17.88 1.04
N THR A 99 4.05 -18.29 -0.22
CA THR A 99 5.05 -19.11 -0.92
C THR A 99 5.13 -18.78 -2.40
N SER A 100 6.20 -19.22 -3.05
CA SER A 100 6.48 -19.00 -4.47
C SER A 100 7.28 -20.18 -5.03
N TYR A 101 7.58 -20.16 -6.33
CA TYR A 101 8.33 -21.20 -7.03
C TYR A 101 9.41 -20.61 -7.94
N ASP A 102 10.65 -21.07 -7.75
CA ASP A 102 11.79 -20.74 -8.61
C ASP A 102 12.19 -21.97 -9.44
N PHE A 103 11.97 -21.92 -10.74
CA PHE A 103 12.30 -23.02 -11.64
C PHE A 103 13.82 -23.19 -11.85
N GLU A 104 14.63 -22.17 -11.59
CA GLU A 104 16.10 -22.27 -11.67
C GLU A 104 16.67 -23.00 -10.45
N ARG A 105 15.96 -22.93 -9.31
CA ARG A 105 16.29 -23.66 -8.08
C ARG A 105 15.05 -24.38 -7.50
N PRO A 106 14.51 -25.42 -8.18
CA PRO A 106 13.19 -26.01 -7.86
C PRO A 106 13.03 -26.57 -6.45
N SER A 107 14.13 -26.97 -5.80
CA SER A 107 14.14 -27.53 -4.45
C SER A 107 14.21 -26.47 -3.35
N THR A 108 14.29 -25.19 -3.69
CA THR A 108 14.43 -24.11 -2.71
C THR A 108 13.10 -23.84 -2.03
N ALA A 109 13.07 -23.93 -0.69
CA ALA A 109 11.92 -23.56 0.10
C ALA A 109 11.79 -22.03 0.16
N LEU A 110 10.84 -21.49 -0.58
CA LEU A 110 10.53 -20.05 -0.64
C LEU A 110 9.41 -19.63 0.33
N GLY A 111 8.88 -20.57 1.12
CA GLY A 111 7.86 -20.28 2.12
C GLY A 111 8.34 -19.27 3.17
N VAL A 112 7.50 -18.29 3.46
CA VAL A 112 7.70 -17.25 4.47
C VAL A 112 6.43 -17.11 5.31
N THR A 113 6.58 -16.67 6.54
CA THR A 113 5.46 -16.48 7.46
C THR A 113 5.74 -15.29 8.33
N GLN A 114 4.74 -14.42 8.48
CA GLN A 114 4.77 -13.31 9.41
C GLN A 114 3.57 -13.37 10.35
N GLN A 115 3.80 -13.06 11.62
CA GLN A 115 2.78 -13.07 12.65
C GLN A 115 2.82 -11.78 13.47
N LEU A 116 1.65 -11.22 13.76
CA LEU A 116 1.47 -10.12 14.70
C LEU A 116 0.43 -10.54 15.74
N GLN A 117 0.88 -10.79 16.96
CA GLN A 117 0.03 -11.25 18.05
C GLN A 117 -0.66 -10.05 18.73
N ARG A 118 -1.97 -10.17 18.96
CA ARG A 118 -2.75 -9.24 19.80
C ARG A 118 -3.30 -9.97 21.02
N ALA A 119 -3.55 -9.22 22.09
CA ALA A 119 -4.09 -9.73 23.35
C ALA A 119 -5.63 -9.78 23.32
N HIS A 120 -6.21 -10.57 22.40
CA HIS A 120 -7.63 -10.89 22.37
C HIS A 120 -7.84 -12.30 21.80
N GLU A 121 -9.03 -12.87 22.00
CA GLU A 121 -9.37 -14.17 21.42
C GLU A 121 -9.40 -14.11 19.89
N LEU A 122 -9.10 -15.24 19.24
CA LEU A 122 -9.09 -15.39 17.77
C LEU A 122 -8.13 -14.40 17.05
N ALA A 123 -7.06 -13.99 17.73
CA ALA A 123 -6.05 -13.08 17.20
C ALA A 123 -5.02 -13.74 16.28
N ASP A 124 -5.07 -15.05 16.07
CA ASP A 124 -4.04 -15.86 15.40
C ASP A 124 -4.51 -16.49 14.07
N ALA A 125 -5.68 -16.07 13.56
CA ALA A 125 -6.20 -16.55 12.28
C ALA A 125 -5.17 -16.36 11.15
N GLU A 126 -4.94 -17.44 10.39
CA GLU A 126 -3.96 -17.49 9.30
C GLU A 126 -4.62 -17.21 7.94
N CYS A 127 -3.94 -16.42 7.12
CA CYS A 127 -4.22 -16.26 5.69
C CYS A 127 -3.02 -16.77 4.89
N PHE A 128 -3.27 -17.74 3.99
CA PHE A 128 -2.27 -18.31 3.10
C PHE A 128 -2.51 -17.87 1.65
N ASP A 129 -1.44 -17.51 0.94
CA ASP A 129 -1.51 -17.19 -0.50
C ASP A 129 -0.25 -17.61 -1.27
N PHE A 130 -0.44 -18.12 -2.50
CA PHE A 130 0.65 -18.44 -3.42
C PHE A 130 0.90 -17.24 -4.33
N GLN A 131 2.05 -16.58 -4.20
CA GLN A 131 2.35 -15.36 -4.96
C GLN A 131 2.92 -15.66 -6.36
N GLY A 132 3.86 -16.61 -6.44
CA GLY A 132 4.51 -17.00 -7.69
C GLY A 132 5.42 -15.94 -8.35
N ASP A 133 5.66 -14.80 -7.69
CA ASP A 133 6.30 -13.63 -8.29
C ASP A 133 7.63 -13.22 -7.64
N TYR A 134 8.01 -13.82 -6.49
CA TYR A 134 9.32 -13.64 -5.87
C TYR A 134 10.15 -14.92 -5.93
N VAL A 135 11.46 -14.76 -6.11
CA VAL A 135 12.45 -15.86 -6.14
C VAL A 135 13.53 -15.71 -5.07
N VAL A 136 13.57 -14.57 -4.39
CA VAL A 136 14.43 -14.31 -3.24
C VAL A 136 13.55 -14.34 -1.99
N LYS A 137 13.98 -15.06 -0.96
CA LYS A 137 13.17 -15.26 0.26
C LYS A 137 12.90 -13.94 0.99
N ASP A 138 13.87 -13.05 1.02
CA ASP A 138 13.74 -11.73 1.68
C ASP A 138 12.68 -10.85 1.02
N ASP A 139 12.56 -10.88 -0.33
CA ASP A 139 11.47 -10.22 -1.04
C ASP A 139 10.10 -10.75 -0.58
N GLY A 140 10.00 -12.08 -0.41
CA GLY A 140 8.79 -12.73 0.10
C GLY A 140 8.49 -12.32 1.53
N GLN A 141 9.50 -12.23 2.40
CA GLN A 141 9.35 -11.78 3.78
C GLN A 141 8.85 -10.33 3.82
N GLN A 142 9.44 -9.44 3.02
CA GLN A 142 8.99 -8.05 2.88
C GLN A 142 7.53 -7.94 2.43
N GLN A 143 7.08 -8.80 1.52
CA GLN A 143 5.65 -8.89 1.18
C GLN A 143 4.80 -9.38 2.35
N ALA A 144 5.22 -10.42 3.09
CA ALA A 144 4.49 -10.93 4.24
C ALA A 144 4.36 -9.87 5.35
N ASP A 145 5.42 -9.08 5.59
CA ASP A 145 5.43 -7.93 6.51
C ASP A 145 4.41 -6.87 6.07
N THR A 146 4.43 -6.49 4.78
CA THR A 146 3.44 -5.56 4.22
C THR A 146 2.01 -6.09 4.40
N ARG A 147 1.76 -7.39 4.17
CA ARG A 147 0.42 -7.99 4.25
C ARG A 147 -0.11 -8.10 5.67
N ILE A 148 0.73 -8.39 6.66
CA ILE A 148 0.26 -8.41 8.05
C ILE A 148 -0.12 -7.00 8.50
N ASP A 149 0.67 -5.99 8.14
CA ASP A 149 0.38 -4.59 8.46
C ASP A 149 -0.87 -4.07 7.71
N GLU A 150 -1.11 -4.52 6.48
CA GLU A 150 -2.35 -4.25 5.73
C GLU A 150 -3.59 -4.71 6.50
N TRP A 151 -3.59 -5.94 7.02
CA TRP A 151 -4.68 -6.43 7.85
C TRP A 151 -4.79 -5.69 9.19
N GLN A 152 -3.66 -5.44 9.84
CA GLN A 152 -3.60 -4.86 11.19
C GLN A 152 -3.85 -3.35 11.20
N SER A 153 -3.67 -2.66 10.07
CA SER A 153 -4.09 -1.25 9.89
C SER A 153 -5.60 -1.06 10.11
N LEU A 154 -6.41 -2.10 9.94
CA LEU A 154 -7.85 -2.07 10.18
C LEU A 154 -8.26 -2.64 11.55
N HIS A 155 -7.32 -3.09 12.38
CA HIS A 155 -7.64 -3.65 13.69
C HIS A 155 -8.27 -2.60 14.59
N GLU A 156 -7.69 -1.39 14.66
CA GLU A 156 -8.14 -0.31 15.54
C GLU A 156 -8.31 1.01 14.78
N ARG A 157 -9.50 1.59 14.85
CA ARG A 157 -9.82 2.90 14.27
C ARG A 157 -10.39 3.83 15.33
N MET A 158 -9.95 5.07 15.29
CA MET A 158 -10.47 6.18 16.07
C MET A 158 -11.25 7.09 15.13
N HIS A 159 -12.54 7.25 15.36
CA HIS A 159 -13.39 8.20 14.65
C HIS A 159 -13.57 9.43 15.54
N GLY A 160 -13.33 10.61 14.99
CA GLY A 160 -13.49 11.83 15.78
C GLY A 160 -14.07 13.00 15.00
N ARG A 161 -14.53 14.01 15.74
CA ARG A 161 -14.92 15.31 15.21
C ARG A 161 -14.16 16.42 15.91
N THR A 162 -13.69 17.37 15.12
CA THR A 162 -12.80 18.43 15.58
C THR A 162 -13.07 19.76 14.88
N THR A 163 -12.70 20.86 15.55
CA THR A 163 -12.68 22.21 14.99
C THR A 163 -11.31 22.61 14.44
N VAL A 164 -10.30 21.72 14.56
CA VAL A 164 -8.95 21.94 14.02
C VAL A 164 -8.99 22.19 12.52
N GLN A 165 -8.20 23.17 12.06
CA GLN A 165 -8.03 23.53 10.65
C GLN A 165 -6.65 23.15 10.09
N THR A 166 -5.67 22.89 10.95
CA THR A 166 -4.28 22.60 10.59
C THR A 166 -4.00 21.13 10.29
N MET A 167 -4.97 20.25 10.55
CA MET A 167 -4.85 18.81 10.33
C MET A 167 -5.08 18.47 8.84
N ALA A 168 -4.34 17.49 8.33
CA ALA A 168 -4.55 16.89 7.03
C ALA A 168 -4.44 15.36 7.10
N VAL A 169 -4.93 14.65 6.08
CA VAL A 169 -4.70 13.21 5.95
C VAL A 169 -3.20 12.96 5.85
N GLY A 170 -2.69 11.98 6.59
CA GLY A 170 -1.26 11.71 6.70
C GLY A 170 -0.54 12.49 7.80
N SER A 171 -1.21 13.41 8.50
CA SER A 171 -0.67 14.05 9.71
C SER A 171 -0.94 13.21 10.96
N ARG A 172 -0.05 13.34 11.95
CA ARG A 172 -0.26 12.81 13.30
C ARG A 172 -1.02 13.81 14.17
N LEU A 173 -1.74 13.30 15.15
CA LEU A 173 -2.41 14.05 16.20
C LEU A 173 -2.35 13.30 17.53
N ALA A 174 -2.43 14.01 18.63
CA ALA A 174 -2.65 13.44 19.94
C ALA A 174 -3.75 14.19 20.70
N VAL A 175 -4.48 13.48 21.56
CA VAL A 175 -5.62 14.01 22.32
C VAL A 175 -5.24 14.13 23.79
N SER A 176 -5.80 15.11 24.50
CA SER A 176 -5.63 15.31 25.94
C SER A 176 -6.98 15.52 26.63
N GLY A 177 -7.08 15.16 27.91
CA GLY A 177 -8.30 15.36 28.70
C GLY A 177 -9.49 14.44 28.36
N HIS A 178 -9.28 13.38 27.57
CA HIS A 178 -10.31 12.38 27.33
C HIS A 178 -10.52 11.51 28.61
N PRO A 179 -11.77 11.16 28.98
CA PRO A 179 -12.06 10.38 30.19
C PRO A 179 -11.35 9.03 30.27
N ARG A 180 -11.03 8.44 29.11
CA ARG A 180 -10.16 7.26 29.04
C ARG A 180 -8.70 7.67 28.94
N ALA A 181 -7.94 7.43 30.02
CA ALA A 181 -6.53 7.77 30.12
C ALA A 181 -5.66 7.07 29.06
N ASP A 182 -5.97 5.83 28.65
CA ASP A 182 -5.24 5.07 27.62
C ASP A 182 -5.28 5.70 26.22
N ARG A 183 -6.04 6.79 26.06
CA ARG A 183 -6.23 7.51 24.79
C ARG A 183 -5.59 8.89 24.77
N ASN A 184 -5.08 9.36 25.91
CA ASN A 184 -4.45 10.66 26.00
C ASN A 184 -2.96 10.58 25.67
N ALA A 185 -2.39 11.69 25.21
CA ALA A 185 -0.98 11.84 24.88
C ALA A 185 -0.04 11.48 26.05
N ASP A 186 -0.48 11.78 27.28
CA ASP A 186 0.21 11.48 28.54
C ASP A 186 -0.12 10.10 29.12
N GLY A 187 -1.00 9.33 28.47
CA GLY A 187 -1.44 8.01 28.89
C GLY A 187 -0.52 6.86 28.50
N GLU A 188 -0.71 5.70 29.13
CA GLU A 188 -0.06 4.46 28.72
C GLU A 188 -0.46 4.10 27.27
N GLY A 189 0.51 4.11 26.36
CA GLY A 189 0.29 3.95 24.92
C GLY A 189 0.50 5.22 24.09
N GLY A 190 0.75 6.37 24.72
CA GLY A 190 1.32 7.56 24.11
C GLY A 190 0.36 8.43 23.28
N GLY A 191 -0.91 8.07 23.17
CA GLY A 191 -1.99 8.90 22.59
C GLY A 191 -1.73 9.49 21.19
N ASP A 192 -0.73 8.99 20.46
CA ASP A 192 -0.37 9.43 19.12
C ASP A 192 -1.17 8.63 18.09
N PHE A 193 -1.82 9.34 17.18
CA PHE A 193 -2.67 8.78 16.15
C PHE A 193 -2.31 9.36 14.79
N LEU A 194 -2.29 8.49 13.77
CA LEU A 194 -2.15 8.89 12.38
C LEU A 194 -3.54 9.10 11.76
N CYS A 195 -3.81 10.30 11.24
CA CYS A 195 -5.02 10.59 10.48
C CYS A 195 -4.97 9.93 9.10
N VAL A 196 -5.95 9.08 8.78
CA VAL A 196 -6.01 8.30 7.53
C VAL A 196 -7.17 8.70 6.62
N GLU A 197 -8.18 9.40 7.16
CA GLU A 197 -9.35 9.87 6.41
C GLU A 197 -9.87 11.16 7.06
N MET A 198 -10.31 12.11 6.23
CA MET A 198 -10.93 13.35 6.68
C MET A 198 -12.08 13.74 5.77
N GLU A 199 -13.14 14.27 6.38
CA GLU A 199 -14.24 14.96 5.73
C GLU A 199 -14.33 16.37 6.31
N LEU A 200 -14.26 17.38 5.44
CA LEU A 200 -14.31 18.79 5.82
C LEU A 200 -15.67 19.38 5.43
N ARG A 201 -16.30 20.09 6.37
CA ARG A 201 -17.56 20.82 6.16
C ARG A 201 -17.38 22.27 6.57
N ALA A 202 -17.35 23.15 5.58
CA ALA A 202 -17.27 24.59 5.78
C ALA A 202 -18.54 25.28 5.26
N ARG A 203 -19.05 26.25 6.01
CA ARG A 203 -20.15 27.12 5.61
C ARG A 203 -19.71 28.56 5.77
N ASN A 204 -19.71 29.29 4.65
CA ASN A 204 -19.49 30.72 4.64
C ASN A 204 -20.84 31.43 4.47
N PRO A 205 -21.25 32.26 5.44
CA PRO A 205 -22.44 33.08 5.32
C PRO A 205 -22.08 34.25 4.39
N GLY A 206 -22.48 34.17 3.11
CA GLY A 206 -22.12 35.14 2.06
C GLY A 206 -22.63 36.58 2.26
N VAL A 207 -23.04 36.96 3.48
CA VAL A 207 -23.43 38.31 3.87
C VAL A 207 -22.76 38.71 5.18
N GLU A 208 -22.03 39.82 5.18
CA GLU A 208 -21.39 40.44 6.36
C GLU A 208 -22.43 41.16 7.26
N SER A 209 -23.51 40.47 7.61
CA SER A 209 -24.56 41.02 8.50
C SER A 209 -24.30 40.75 9.98
N GLY A 210 -23.25 39.97 10.30
CA GLY A 210 -22.91 39.54 11.67
C GLY A 210 -23.91 38.57 12.32
N ARG A 211 -24.95 38.13 11.60
CA ARG A 211 -26.01 37.25 12.14
C ARG A 211 -25.72 35.76 12.02
N ASP A 212 -24.87 35.37 11.08
CA ASP A 212 -24.41 33.99 10.89
C ASP A 212 -22.87 34.03 10.95
N PRO A 213 -22.24 33.35 11.94
CA PRO A 213 -20.78 33.31 12.05
C PRO A 213 -20.14 32.30 11.07
N GLY A 214 -20.95 31.55 10.32
CA GLY A 214 -20.47 30.41 9.53
C GLY A 214 -20.21 29.19 10.40
N SER A 215 -19.75 28.12 9.77
CA SER A 215 -19.42 26.88 10.50
C SER A 215 -18.23 26.17 9.87
N TRP A 216 -17.37 25.62 10.71
CA TRP A 216 -16.31 24.70 10.33
C TRP A 216 -16.43 23.43 11.16
N ASP A 217 -16.45 22.28 10.49
CA ASP A 217 -16.48 20.96 11.11
C ASP A 217 -15.57 20.01 10.32
N CYS A 218 -14.73 19.27 11.05
CA CYS A 218 -13.91 18.22 10.48
C CYS A 218 -14.26 16.89 11.16
N SER A 219 -14.71 15.92 10.37
CA SER A 219 -14.78 14.52 10.78
C SER A 219 -13.53 13.80 10.31
N PHE A 220 -12.93 12.97 11.14
CA PHE A 220 -11.70 12.26 10.80
C PHE A 220 -11.70 10.81 11.27
N VAL A 221 -10.91 9.98 10.60
CA VAL A 221 -10.57 8.63 11.02
C VAL A 221 -9.06 8.56 11.21
N ALA A 222 -8.64 8.01 12.33
CA ALA A 222 -7.24 7.81 12.67
C ALA A 222 -6.97 6.38 13.16
N GLN A 223 -5.70 6.00 13.21
CA GLN A 223 -5.24 4.76 13.82
C GLN A 223 -4.09 5.04 14.80
N PRO A 224 -3.77 4.13 15.73
CA PRO A 224 -2.60 4.30 16.59
C PRO A 224 -1.32 4.54 15.77
N GLY A 225 -0.55 5.58 16.10
CA GLY A 225 0.65 5.99 15.36
C GLY A 225 1.77 4.95 15.36
N ALA A 226 1.79 4.06 16.36
CA ALA A 226 2.69 2.92 16.41
C ALA A 226 2.32 1.78 15.44
N GLN A 227 1.07 1.71 14.98
CA GLN A 227 0.67 0.76 13.95
C GLN A 227 1.11 1.28 12.59
N GLN A 228 1.95 0.51 11.90
CA GLN A 228 2.33 0.81 10.52
C GLN A 228 1.08 0.80 9.65
N PHE A 229 0.83 1.93 8.97
CA PHE A 229 -0.22 2.02 7.95
C PHE A 229 0.25 1.37 6.66
N ARG A 230 -0.60 0.53 6.08
CA ARG A 230 -0.47 0.01 4.72
C ARG A 230 -1.82 0.19 4.00
N PRO A 231 -1.80 0.51 2.70
CA PRO A 231 -3.04 0.67 1.96
C PRO A 231 -3.67 -0.70 1.74
N LEU A 232 -5.00 -0.75 1.72
CA LEU A 232 -5.70 -1.95 1.26
C LEU A 232 -5.51 -2.10 -0.24
N ARG A 233 -5.40 -3.34 -0.72
CA ARG A 233 -5.37 -3.64 -2.16
C ARG A 233 -6.74 -3.45 -2.82
N ARG A 234 -7.11 -2.19 -3.10
CA ARG A 234 -8.40 -1.83 -3.70
C ARG A 234 -8.33 -1.78 -5.22
N THR A 235 -7.17 -1.43 -5.76
CA THR A 235 -7.01 -1.32 -7.21
C THR A 235 -7.03 -2.73 -7.84
N PRO A 236 -7.92 -2.99 -8.82
CA PRO A 236 -8.03 -4.30 -9.43
C PRO A 236 -6.71 -4.71 -10.11
N ARG A 237 -6.18 -5.90 -9.78
CA ARG A 237 -5.05 -6.45 -10.53
C ARG A 237 -5.49 -6.80 -11.97
N PRO A 238 -4.73 -6.43 -13.01
CA PRO A 238 -5.06 -6.76 -14.39
C PRO A 238 -4.98 -8.27 -14.60
N ILE A 239 -6.02 -8.85 -15.22
CA ILE A 239 -6.09 -10.29 -15.49
C ILE A 239 -6.09 -10.50 -17.00
N MET A 240 -5.10 -11.27 -17.48
CA MET A 240 -5.11 -11.79 -18.85
C MET A 240 -6.03 -13.02 -18.90
N ARG A 241 -7.26 -12.84 -19.41
CA ARG A 241 -8.34 -13.85 -19.34
C ARG A 241 -8.06 -15.16 -20.09
N GLY A 242 -7.10 -15.15 -21.01
CA GLY A 242 -6.75 -16.34 -21.77
C GLY A 242 -5.43 -16.17 -22.52
N PRO A 243 -4.93 -17.24 -23.14
CA PRO A 243 -3.69 -17.22 -23.90
C PRO A 243 -3.75 -16.22 -25.06
N GLN A 244 -2.60 -15.66 -25.41
CA GLN A 244 -2.42 -14.76 -26.55
C GLN A 244 -1.29 -15.28 -27.42
N THR A 245 -1.35 -14.96 -28.72
CA THR A 245 -0.22 -15.16 -29.61
C THR A 245 0.72 -13.97 -29.53
N ALA A 246 1.98 -14.21 -29.86
CA ALA A 246 3.05 -13.23 -29.91
C ALA A 246 4.06 -13.69 -30.98
N VAL A 247 4.90 -12.77 -31.46
CA VAL A 247 5.96 -13.08 -32.44
C VAL A 247 7.25 -13.35 -31.69
N VAL A 248 7.98 -14.40 -32.04
CA VAL A 248 9.30 -14.69 -31.44
C VAL A 248 10.32 -13.70 -32.02
N VAL A 249 11.13 -13.11 -31.13
CA VAL A 249 12.08 -12.04 -31.48
C VAL A 249 13.45 -12.29 -30.87
N GLY A 250 14.46 -11.63 -31.44
CA GLY A 250 15.85 -11.73 -31.02
C GLY A 250 16.74 -10.75 -31.80
N PRO A 251 18.07 -10.87 -31.65
CA PRO A 251 19.03 -9.98 -32.28
C PRO A 251 18.94 -10.00 -33.81
N ALA A 252 19.27 -8.87 -34.43
CA ALA A 252 19.27 -8.75 -35.89
C ALA A 252 20.27 -9.74 -36.53
N GLY A 253 19.82 -10.47 -37.55
CA GLY A 253 20.64 -11.45 -38.29
C GLY A 253 20.70 -12.84 -37.67
N GLU A 254 20.12 -13.04 -36.48
CA GLU A 254 19.95 -14.38 -35.90
C GLU A 254 18.64 -15.03 -36.37
N GLU A 255 18.64 -16.35 -36.51
CA GLU A 255 17.42 -17.13 -36.79
C GLU A 255 16.82 -17.74 -35.50
N ILE A 256 17.67 -18.02 -34.50
CA ILE A 256 17.28 -18.63 -33.23
C ILE A 256 17.95 -17.86 -32.09
N HIS A 257 17.15 -17.36 -31.16
CA HIS A 257 17.65 -16.69 -29.95
C HIS A 257 17.09 -17.37 -28.70
N THR A 258 17.96 -18.06 -27.97
CA THR A 258 17.57 -18.88 -26.81
C THR A 258 18.63 -18.90 -25.72
N ASP A 259 18.25 -19.28 -24.51
CA ASP A 259 19.14 -19.38 -23.36
C ASP A 259 19.37 -20.84 -22.92
N LYS A 260 20.14 -21.04 -21.84
CA LYS A 260 20.46 -22.37 -21.27
C LYS A 260 19.24 -23.21 -20.87
N TYR A 261 18.05 -22.62 -20.76
CA TYR A 261 16.81 -23.30 -20.41
C TYR A 261 15.86 -23.48 -21.60
N GLY A 262 16.29 -23.14 -22.83
CA GLY A 262 15.43 -23.21 -24.01
C GLY A 262 14.32 -22.16 -24.01
N ARG A 263 14.52 -21.04 -23.30
CA ARG A 263 13.56 -19.91 -23.31
C ARG A 263 13.72 -19.10 -24.58
N VAL A 264 12.69 -18.34 -24.95
CA VAL A 264 12.73 -17.39 -26.07
C VAL A 264 12.23 -16.02 -25.61
N LYS A 265 12.42 -14.99 -26.43
CA LYS A 265 11.81 -13.67 -26.23
C LYS A 265 10.70 -13.45 -27.27
N VAL A 266 9.69 -12.66 -26.91
CA VAL A 266 8.51 -12.43 -27.73
C VAL A 266 8.13 -10.96 -27.78
N GLN A 267 7.54 -10.53 -28.89
CA GLN A 267 6.82 -9.26 -29.00
C GLN A 267 5.32 -9.54 -28.98
N PHE A 268 4.62 -9.01 -27.99
CA PHE A 268 3.15 -9.05 -27.97
C PHE A 268 2.57 -8.05 -28.98
N HIS A 269 1.42 -8.39 -29.58
CA HIS A 269 0.77 -7.53 -30.57
C HIS A 269 0.29 -6.18 -30.03
N TRP A 270 0.07 -6.09 -28.72
CA TRP A 270 -0.33 -4.86 -28.04
C TRP A 270 0.87 -4.04 -27.54
N ASP A 271 2.08 -4.58 -27.60
CA ASP A 271 3.27 -3.82 -27.22
C ASP A 271 3.68 -2.90 -28.38
N ARG A 272 3.51 -1.61 -28.15
CA ARG A 272 3.80 -0.53 -29.10
C ARG A 272 5.23 0.00 -29.00
N TYR A 273 5.94 -0.33 -27.92
CA TYR A 273 7.23 0.27 -27.57
C TYR A 273 8.41 -0.68 -27.83
N GLY A 274 8.18 -1.99 -27.80
CA GLY A 274 9.20 -2.97 -28.16
C GLY A 274 9.69 -2.83 -29.61
N GLY A 275 11.01 -2.95 -29.80
CA GLY A 275 11.68 -2.81 -31.09
C GLY A 275 11.59 -4.03 -32.00
N LYS A 276 10.83 -5.07 -31.60
CA LYS A 276 10.85 -6.41 -32.20
C LYS A 276 12.25 -7.03 -32.21
N ASP A 277 12.97 -6.86 -31.11
CA ASP A 277 14.38 -7.23 -30.94
C ASP A 277 14.57 -8.05 -29.65
N GLU A 278 15.82 -8.29 -29.26
CA GLU A 278 16.14 -9.00 -28.02
C GLU A 278 15.77 -8.25 -26.74
N LYS A 279 15.23 -7.03 -26.80
CA LYS A 279 14.83 -6.25 -25.62
C LYS A 279 13.31 -6.16 -25.44
N SER A 280 12.53 -6.69 -26.38
CA SER A 280 11.06 -6.68 -26.36
C SER A 280 10.42 -7.34 -25.13
N SER A 281 11.01 -8.41 -24.59
CA SER A 281 10.46 -9.09 -23.42
C SER A 281 11.52 -9.69 -22.50
N CYS A 282 11.04 -10.18 -21.35
CA CYS A 282 11.78 -11.15 -20.57
C CYS A 282 11.86 -12.52 -21.28
N TRP A 283 12.67 -13.42 -20.74
CA TRP A 283 12.76 -14.80 -21.21
C TRP A 283 11.51 -15.60 -20.83
N VAL A 284 10.83 -16.16 -21.83
CA VAL A 284 9.61 -16.96 -21.68
C VAL A 284 9.93 -18.44 -21.87
N ARG A 285 9.48 -19.28 -20.94
CA ARG A 285 9.63 -20.74 -21.03
C ARG A 285 8.73 -21.31 -22.12
N VAL A 286 9.26 -22.24 -22.90
CA VAL A 286 8.55 -22.92 -23.98
C VAL A 286 8.09 -24.29 -23.51
N SER A 287 6.79 -24.57 -23.64
CA SER A 287 6.26 -25.91 -23.40
C SER A 287 6.80 -26.89 -24.45
N SER A 288 7.16 -28.09 -24.02
CA SER A 288 7.70 -29.14 -24.88
C SER A 288 6.81 -30.39 -24.80
N PRO A 289 6.69 -31.19 -25.88
CA PRO A 289 5.90 -32.43 -25.85
C PRO A 289 6.36 -33.44 -24.79
N TRP A 290 7.65 -33.44 -24.47
CA TRP A 290 8.23 -34.30 -23.43
C TRP A 290 9.47 -33.65 -22.81
N ALA A 291 9.49 -33.47 -21.49
CA ALA A 291 10.60 -32.89 -20.75
C ALA A 291 11.01 -33.77 -19.55
N GLY A 292 12.26 -34.22 -19.52
CA GLY A 292 12.87 -35.01 -18.45
C GLY A 292 14.25 -34.49 -18.06
N LYS A 293 14.90 -35.13 -17.08
CA LYS A 293 16.23 -34.72 -16.60
C LYS A 293 17.29 -34.97 -17.67
N ARG A 294 17.68 -33.90 -18.40
CA ARG A 294 18.63 -33.92 -19.53
C ARG A 294 18.22 -34.84 -20.70
N PHE A 295 16.92 -35.11 -20.85
CA PHE A 295 16.37 -35.92 -21.93
C PHE A 295 14.95 -35.45 -22.28
N GLY A 296 14.52 -35.62 -23.52
CA GLY A 296 13.18 -35.23 -23.98
C GLY A 296 13.16 -34.76 -25.43
N PHE A 297 12.03 -34.19 -25.84
CA PHE A 297 11.87 -33.58 -27.16
C PHE A 297 11.96 -32.07 -27.05
N VAL A 298 12.84 -31.45 -27.84
CA VAL A 298 13.06 -30.01 -27.84
C VAL A 298 12.93 -29.48 -29.27
N GLN A 299 12.02 -28.52 -29.45
CA GLN A 299 11.85 -27.77 -30.69
C GLN A 299 11.80 -26.29 -30.33
N ILE A 300 12.92 -25.60 -30.50
CA ILE A 300 13.06 -24.19 -30.10
C ILE A 300 12.37 -23.31 -31.15
N PRO A 301 11.41 -22.45 -30.76
CA PRO A 301 10.79 -21.49 -31.66
C PRO A 301 11.85 -20.57 -32.28
N ARG A 302 11.78 -20.37 -33.60
CA ARG A 302 12.67 -19.47 -34.36
C ARG A 302 12.12 -18.05 -34.35
N ILE A 303 12.98 -17.06 -34.64
CA ILE A 303 12.58 -15.65 -34.80
C ILE A 303 11.68 -15.53 -36.04
N GLY A 304 10.56 -14.82 -35.92
CA GLY A 304 9.56 -14.61 -36.98
C GLY A 304 8.20 -15.23 -36.71
#